data_AF-A0A923THY2-F1
#
_entry.id   AF-A0A923THY2-F1
#
_cell.length_a   1.000
_cell.length_b   1.000
_cell.length_c   1.000
_cell.angle_alpha   90.00
_cell.angle_beta   90.00
_cell.angle_gamma   90.00
#
_symmetry.space_group_name_H-M   'P 1'
#
loop_
_entity.id
_entity.type
_entity.pdbx_description
1 polymer ?
#
loop_
_entity_poly.entity_id
_entity_poly.type
_entity_poly.pdbx_seq_one_letter_code
_entity_poly.pdbx_strand_id
1 'polypeptide(L)'
;ATWARYALHEDYHDTMKVGLVAAGKVIEELYGATREDYRAYVDTGPVLERGWAAKAGLGFIGKNAMLISRRHGNWLFLATILTREEFVADAPVRKQASDFADVGLLCGKCTRCLDACPTNAFAAPGVVDARRCVSYQTIENKGIIPRELRAGIGQRIYGCDVCLEVCPWNRFAQAGREVLLVARRELAGLTVREILALTPVRFAEVFRKTPIKRVKLGGLLRNACIVAGNLGDMSLIEPLVGLASAHELALVRVHAVWAVRKLAGEARASALLQSGRAAETDASVLAEYAAELVTPGL
;
A
#
# COMPACT_ATOMS: atom_id res chain seq x y z
N ALA A 1 -9.67 11.00 -3.23
CA ALA A 1 -9.02 9.78 -2.68
C ALA A 1 -7.51 10.00 -2.63
N THR A 2 -6.81 9.34 -1.71
CA THR A 2 -5.35 9.43 -1.56
C THR A 2 -4.69 8.15 -2.04
N TRP A 3 -3.68 8.29 -2.89
CA TRP A 3 -2.86 7.19 -3.40
C TRP A 3 -1.49 7.24 -2.72
N ALA A 4 -0.88 6.09 -2.43
CA ALA A 4 0.53 6.05 -2.11
C ALA A 4 1.33 6.64 -3.27
N ARG A 5 2.33 7.47 -2.97
CA ARG A 5 3.07 8.28 -3.94
C ARG A 5 3.64 7.43 -5.07
N TYR A 6 4.23 6.28 -4.72
CA TYR A 6 4.85 5.38 -5.70
C TYR A 6 3.85 4.84 -6.73
N ALA A 7 2.56 4.75 -6.39
CA ALA A 7 1.53 4.17 -7.24
C ALA A 7 1.07 5.11 -8.37
N LEU A 8 1.42 6.40 -8.29
CA LEU A 8 1.07 7.42 -9.28
C LEU A 8 2.06 7.50 -10.45
N HIS A 9 3.06 6.62 -10.49
CA HIS A 9 4.10 6.60 -11.52
C HIS A 9 3.98 5.37 -12.41
N GLU A 10 4.86 5.29 -13.41
CA GLU A 10 5.09 4.01 -14.09
C GLU A 10 5.51 2.94 -13.10
N ASP A 11 5.14 1.70 -13.40
CA ASP A 11 5.43 0.58 -12.53
C ASP A 11 6.94 0.45 -12.29
N TYR A 12 7.37 0.58 -11.03
CA TYR A 12 8.79 0.56 -10.68
C TYR A 12 9.46 -0.75 -11.07
N HIS A 13 8.70 -1.85 -11.14
CA HIS A 13 9.19 -3.13 -11.65
C HIS A 13 9.73 -3.00 -13.08
N ASP A 14 9.06 -2.24 -13.93
CA ASP A 14 9.45 -2.01 -15.31
C ASP A 14 10.58 -0.98 -15.40
N THR A 15 10.47 0.14 -14.67
CA THR A 15 11.47 1.22 -14.75
C THR A 15 12.82 0.79 -14.19
N MET A 16 12.85 0.00 -13.11
CA MET A 16 14.11 -0.48 -12.52
C MET A 16 14.81 -1.54 -13.37
N LYS A 17 14.07 -2.25 -14.23
CA LYS A 17 14.62 -3.31 -15.07
C LYS A 17 15.75 -2.82 -15.98
N VAL A 18 15.64 -1.59 -16.51
CA VAL A 18 16.69 -0.99 -17.36
C VAL A 18 17.99 -0.84 -16.57
N GLY A 19 17.91 -0.31 -15.35
CA GLY A 19 19.06 -0.16 -14.47
C GLY A 19 19.66 -1.51 -14.05
N LEU A 20 18.82 -2.51 -13.78
CA LEU A 20 19.28 -3.86 -13.44
C LEU A 20 20.01 -4.57 -14.59
N VAL A 21 19.55 -4.37 -15.84
CA VAL A 21 20.24 -4.89 -17.02
C VAL A 21 21.59 -4.20 -17.22
N ALA A 22 21.65 -2.87 -17.02
CA ALA A 22 22.91 -2.14 -17.10
C ALA A 22 23.90 -2.58 -16.01
N ALA A 23 23.43 -2.75 -14.77
CA ALA A 23 24.26 -3.26 -13.68
C ALA A 23 24.77 -4.69 -13.94
N GLY A 24 23.94 -5.57 -14.50
CA GLY A 24 24.37 -6.91 -14.91
C GLY A 24 25.51 -6.89 -15.94
N LYS A 25 25.44 -6.00 -16.93
CA LYS A 25 26.53 -5.82 -17.92
C LYS A 25 27.84 -5.37 -17.27
N VAL A 26 27.77 -4.51 -16.25
CA VAL A 26 28.96 -4.11 -15.50
C VAL A 26 29.60 -5.32 -14.80
N ILE A 27 28.80 -6.26 -14.27
CA ILE A 27 29.32 -7.50 -13.68
C ILE A 27 30.00 -8.36 -14.76
N GLU A 28 29.37 -8.52 -15.92
CA GLU A 28 29.94 -9.25 -17.06
C GLU A 28 31.28 -8.64 -17.51
N GLU A 29 31.35 -7.32 -17.64
CA GLU A 29 32.56 -6.59 -18.07
C GLU A 29 33.71 -6.67 -17.04
N LEU A 30 33.40 -6.54 -15.74
CA LEU A 30 34.43 -6.49 -14.71
C LEU A 30 34.96 -7.87 -14.29
N TYR A 31 34.13 -8.91 -14.36
CA TYR A 31 34.45 -10.24 -13.81
C TYR A 31 34.49 -11.35 -14.86
N GLY A 32 34.18 -11.05 -16.13
CA GLY A 32 34.05 -12.08 -17.17
C GLY A 32 32.87 -13.03 -16.93
N ALA A 33 31.92 -12.62 -16.08
CA ALA A 33 30.72 -13.36 -15.75
C ALA A 33 29.77 -13.45 -16.96
N THR A 34 28.83 -14.38 -16.91
CA THR A 34 27.75 -14.50 -17.89
C THR A 34 26.39 -14.22 -17.25
N ARG A 35 25.36 -14.10 -18.10
CA ARG A 35 23.94 -14.00 -17.69
C ARG A 35 23.46 -15.13 -16.79
N GLU A 36 24.15 -16.27 -16.77
CA GLU A 36 23.81 -17.44 -15.93
C GLU A 36 24.39 -17.33 -14.52
N ASP A 37 25.35 -16.44 -14.30
CA ASP A 37 26.06 -16.27 -13.03
C ASP A 37 25.39 -15.28 -12.08
N TYR A 38 24.38 -14.54 -12.55
CA TYR A 38 23.64 -13.59 -11.74
C TYR A 38 22.12 -13.57 -11.99
N ARG A 39 21.37 -13.14 -10.97
CA ARG A 39 19.92 -13.01 -11.01
C ARG A 39 19.46 -11.74 -10.32
N ALA A 40 18.72 -10.92 -11.07
CA ALA A 40 18.13 -9.67 -10.57
C ALA A 40 16.73 -9.88 -9.98
N TYR A 41 16.41 -9.15 -8.92
CA TYR A 41 15.11 -9.12 -8.26
C TYR A 41 14.70 -7.69 -7.89
N VAL A 42 13.38 -7.45 -7.99
CA VAL A 42 12.71 -6.24 -7.54
C VAL A 42 11.32 -6.63 -7.04
N ASP A 43 11.10 -6.62 -5.72
CA ASP A 43 9.85 -6.87 -4.94
C ASP A 43 9.19 -8.25 -5.09
N THR A 44 9.24 -8.84 -6.28
CA THR A 44 8.55 -10.08 -6.68
C THR A 44 9.37 -11.35 -6.42
N GLY A 45 10.59 -11.20 -5.91
CA GLY A 45 11.53 -12.29 -5.65
C GLY A 45 11.51 -12.81 -4.21
N PRO A 46 12.10 -13.99 -3.95
CA PRO A 46 12.27 -14.53 -2.59
C PRO A 46 13.47 -13.87 -1.88
N VAL A 47 13.61 -12.54 -1.98
CA VAL A 47 14.72 -11.77 -1.44
C VAL A 47 14.16 -10.64 -0.58
N LEU A 48 14.69 -10.47 0.64
CA LEU A 48 14.33 -9.33 1.48
C LEU A 48 15.27 -8.15 1.18
N GLU A 49 14.96 -7.35 0.16
CA GLU A 49 15.87 -6.31 -0.34
C GLU A 49 16.26 -5.29 0.74
N ARG A 50 15.33 -4.96 1.63
CA ARG A 50 15.59 -4.04 2.76
C ARG A 50 16.75 -4.52 3.65
N GLY A 51 16.79 -5.81 3.96
CA GLY A 51 17.84 -6.38 4.80
C GLY A 51 19.20 -6.34 4.12
N TRP A 52 19.25 -6.73 2.84
CA TRP A 52 20.47 -6.67 2.03
C TRP A 52 20.97 -5.24 1.82
N ALA A 53 20.08 -4.30 1.54
CA ALA A 53 20.42 -2.89 1.40
C ALA A 53 21.01 -2.29 2.68
N ALA A 54 20.52 -2.70 3.85
CA ALA A 54 21.10 -2.30 5.13
C ALA A 54 22.50 -2.90 5.36
N LYS A 55 22.72 -4.16 4.99
CA LYS A 55 24.03 -4.83 5.05
C LYS A 55 25.04 -4.19 4.07
N ALA A 56 24.58 -3.81 2.87
CA ALA A 56 25.37 -3.12 1.84
C ALA A 56 25.55 -1.61 2.10
N GLY A 57 25.27 -1.10 3.30
CA GLY A 57 25.55 0.30 3.65
C GLY A 57 24.65 1.36 3.01
N LEU A 58 23.59 0.98 2.30
CA LEU A 58 22.66 1.93 1.65
C LEU A 58 21.81 2.71 2.66
N GLY A 59 21.65 2.16 3.87
CA GLY A 59 20.86 2.77 4.94
C GLY A 59 20.81 1.92 6.20
N PHE A 60 19.83 2.19 7.05
CA PHE A 60 19.50 1.40 8.23
C PHE A 60 18.00 1.14 8.30
N ILE A 61 17.58 0.09 9.02
CA ILE A 61 16.15 -0.21 9.18
C ILE A 61 15.56 0.68 10.29
N GLY A 62 14.55 1.47 9.95
CA GLY A 62 13.84 2.33 10.89
C GLY A 62 12.79 1.60 11.72
N LYS A 63 12.26 2.26 12.75
CA LYS A 63 11.13 1.73 13.55
C LYS A 63 9.85 1.52 12.73
N ASN A 64 9.74 2.17 11.57
CA ASN A 64 8.66 1.93 10.60
C ASN A 64 8.92 0.70 9.69
N ALA A 65 9.95 -0.10 9.98
CA ALA A 65 10.43 -1.24 9.19
C ALA A 65 11.00 -0.89 7.81
N MET A 66 11.13 0.38 7.44
CA MET A 66 11.64 0.79 6.12
C MET A 66 13.15 0.99 6.15
N LEU A 67 13.80 0.81 5.00
CA LEU A 67 15.18 1.26 4.84
C LEU A 67 15.19 2.80 4.85
N ILE A 68 16.06 3.38 5.67
CA ILE A 68 16.29 4.81 5.76
C ILE A 68 17.73 5.10 5.36
N SER A 69 17.90 5.80 4.24
CA SER A 69 19.19 6.33 3.80
C SER A 69 19.47 7.67 4.46
N ARG A 70 20.72 7.89 4.86
CA ARG A 70 21.18 9.20 5.36
C ARG A 70 21.14 10.29 4.28
N ARG A 71 21.24 9.89 3.00
CA ARG A 71 21.28 10.79 1.84
C ARG A 71 19.91 10.94 1.18
N HIS A 72 19.11 9.88 1.13
CA HIS A 72 17.87 9.86 0.36
C HIS A 72 16.60 9.73 1.22
N GLY A 73 16.71 9.66 2.55
CA GLY A 73 15.59 9.38 3.44
C GLY A 73 15.00 8.00 3.19
N ASN A 74 13.67 7.86 3.28
CA ASN A 74 12.97 6.58 3.09
C ASN A 74 12.11 6.51 1.82
N TRP A 75 12.30 7.44 0.89
CA TRP A 75 11.65 7.46 -0.43
C TRP A 75 12.56 6.80 -1.46
N LEU A 76 12.67 5.48 -1.39
CA LEU A 76 13.57 4.68 -2.23
C LEU A 76 12.84 3.45 -2.76
N PHE A 77 13.11 3.10 -4.01
CA PHE A 77 12.90 1.76 -4.50
C PHE A 77 14.17 0.93 -4.31
N LEU A 78 14.00 -0.35 -4.02
CA LEU A 78 15.11 -1.28 -3.82
C LEU A 78 15.01 -2.41 -4.84
N ALA A 79 16.17 -2.82 -5.32
CA ALA A 79 16.35 -4.01 -6.13
C ALA A 79 17.72 -4.61 -5.81
N THR A 80 17.88 -5.88 -6.11
CA THR A 80 19.08 -6.65 -5.77
C THR A 80 19.51 -7.48 -6.97
N ILE A 81 20.81 -7.65 -7.16
CA ILE A 81 21.39 -8.67 -8.04
C ILE A 81 22.13 -9.66 -7.16
N LEU A 82 21.71 -10.92 -7.19
CA LEU A 82 22.47 -12.03 -6.63
C LEU A 82 23.47 -12.47 -7.68
N THR A 83 24.74 -12.65 -7.32
CA THR A 83 25.80 -13.07 -8.24
C THR A 83 26.69 -14.10 -7.56
N ARG A 84 27.34 -14.95 -8.37
CA ARG A 84 28.40 -15.88 -7.92
C ARG A 84 29.75 -15.19 -7.75
N GLU A 85 29.91 -14.02 -8.35
CA GLU A 85 31.16 -13.27 -8.30
C GLU A 85 31.45 -12.77 -6.88
N GLU A 86 32.70 -12.91 -6.47
CA GLU A 86 33.19 -12.40 -5.18
C GLU A 86 33.72 -10.98 -5.33
N PHE A 87 33.27 -10.09 -4.45
CA PHE A 87 33.77 -8.73 -4.36
C PHE A 87 33.83 -8.28 -2.90
N VAL A 88 34.64 -7.25 -2.65
CA VAL A 88 34.76 -6.67 -1.31
C VAL A 88 33.42 -6.07 -0.91
N ALA A 89 32.79 -6.62 0.12
CA ALA A 89 31.52 -6.14 0.62
C ALA A 89 31.65 -4.75 1.24
N ASP A 90 30.69 -3.88 0.95
CA ASP A 90 30.54 -2.60 1.64
C ASP A 90 30.26 -2.80 3.12
N ALA A 91 30.68 -1.82 3.93
CA ALA A 91 30.36 -1.81 5.34
C ALA A 91 28.95 -1.24 5.57
N PRO A 92 28.16 -1.81 6.50
CA PRO A 92 26.90 -1.22 6.90
C PRO A 92 27.12 0.18 7.50
N VAL A 93 26.11 1.05 7.41
CA VAL A 93 26.15 2.44 7.95
C VAL A 93 26.56 2.48 9.43
N ARG A 94 26.30 1.40 10.15
CA ARG A 94 26.79 1.14 11.50
C ARG A 94 27.17 -0.33 11.62
N LYS A 95 28.28 -0.63 12.31
CA LYS A 95 28.65 -2.00 12.70
C LYS A 95 27.48 -2.64 13.47
N GLN A 96 26.82 -3.61 12.86
CA GLN A 96 25.65 -4.29 13.43
C GLN A 96 26.07 -5.18 14.60
N ALA A 97 25.31 -5.11 15.69
CA ALA A 97 25.30 -6.13 16.73
C ALA A 97 24.07 -7.03 16.49
N SER A 98 24.21 -8.00 15.58
CA SER A 98 23.21 -9.04 15.24
C SER A 98 21.87 -8.56 14.63
N ASP A 99 21.23 -9.47 13.87
CA ASP A 99 20.30 -9.15 12.77
C ASP A 99 18.91 -8.58 13.15
N PHE A 100 18.62 -8.26 14.42
CA PHE A 100 17.35 -7.60 14.81
C PHE A 100 17.46 -6.61 15.98
N ALA A 101 18.53 -6.65 16.78
CA ALA A 101 18.68 -5.82 17.97
C ALA A 101 18.87 -4.31 17.66
N ASP A 102 19.28 -3.99 16.43
CA ASP A 102 19.60 -2.61 16.02
C ASP A 102 18.47 -1.90 15.25
N VAL A 103 17.30 -2.53 15.07
CA VAL A 103 16.20 -1.91 14.32
C VAL A 103 15.75 -0.62 15.01
N GLY A 104 15.78 0.48 14.25
CA GLY A 104 15.40 1.79 14.75
C GLY A 104 16.39 2.42 15.74
N LEU A 105 17.59 1.87 15.91
CA LEU A 105 18.59 2.42 16.82
C LEU A 105 19.00 3.86 16.43
N LEU A 106 19.17 4.11 15.14
CA LEU A 106 19.42 5.47 14.61
C LEU A 106 18.15 6.35 14.58
N CYS A 107 16.96 5.81 14.90
CA CYS A 107 15.79 6.62 15.20
C CYS A 107 15.84 7.22 16.62
N GLY A 108 16.68 6.67 17.52
CA GLY A 108 16.77 7.10 18.92
C GLY A 108 15.42 7.00 19.64
N LYS A 109 15.04 8.04 20.38
CA LYS A 109 13.76 8.11 21.12
C LYS A 109 12.54 8.42 20.24
N CYS A 110 12.71 8.66 18.93
CA CYS A 110 11.60 9.00 18.03
C CYS A 110 10.56 7.86 17.94
N THR A 111 9.28 8.19 18.00
CA THR A 111 8.14 7.26 17.86
C THR A 111 7.12 7.72 16.81
N ARG A 112 7.35 8.84 16.11
CA ARG A 112 6.38 9.48 15.20
C ARG A 112 5.63 8.54 14.26
N CYS A 113 6.33 7.59 13.65
CA CYS A 113 5.73 6.63 12.72
C CYS A 113 4.84 5.59 13.41
N LEU A 114 5.17 5.22 14.65
CA LEU A 114 4.38 4.33 15.49
C LEU A 114 3.11 5.06 15.92
N ASP A 115 3.26 6.29 16.41
CA ASP A 115 2.16 7.13 16.92
C ASP A 115 1.18 7.55 15.81
N ALA A 116 1.69 7.84 14.62
CA ALA A 116 0.86 8.28 13.49
C ALA A 116 0.18 7.13 12.73
N CYS A 117 0.49 5.86 13.03
CA CYS A 117 -0.06 4.73 12.29
C CYS A 117 -1.58 4.65 12.51
N PRO A 118 -2.42 4.84 11.47
CA PRO A 118 -3.85 5.07 11.68
C PRO A 118 -4.64 3.84 12.12
N THR A 119 -4.00 2.68 12.12
CA THR A 119 -4.58 1.39 12.52
C THR A 119 -3.74 0.69 13.59
N ASN A 120 -2.75 1.36 14.18
CA ASN A 120 -1.83 0.77 15.16
C ASN A 120 -1.25 -0.57 14.66
N ALA A 121 -0.67 -0.53 13.46
CA ALA A 121 -0.14 -1.73 12.80
C ALA A 121 1.25 -2.15 13.30
N PHE A 122 1.92 -1.34 14.11
CA PHE A 122 3.22 -1.68 14.68
C PHE A 122 3.05 -2.42 16.00
N ALA A 123 3.34 -3.72 16.02
CA ALA A 123 3.33 -4.51 17.25
C ALA A 123 4.52 -4.18 18.16
N ALA A 124 5.64 -3.78 17.55
CA ALA A 124 6.84 -3.26 18.19
C ALA A 124 7.61 -2.39 17.17
N PRO A 125 8.59 -1.58 17.58
CA PRO A 125 9.49 -0.90 16.66
C PRO A 125 10.10 -1.87 15.64
N GLY A 126 9.87 -1.64 14.34
CA GLY A 126 10.36 -2.49 13.26
C GLY A 126 9.49 -3.71 12.94
N VAL A 127 8.45 -3.99 13.73
CA VAL A 127 7.58 -5.15 13.56
C VAL A 127 6.19 -4.68 13.15
N VAL A 128 5.81 -4.98 11.91
CA VAL A 128 4.51 -4.59 11.32
C VAL A 128 3.58 -5.80 11.30
N ASP A 129 2.43 -5.70 11.94
CA ASP A 129 1.29 -6.60 11.70
C ASP A 129 0.64 -6.22 10.36
N ALA A 130 0.95 -7.00 9.32
CA ALA A 130 0.40 -6.80 7.98
C ALA A 130 -1.15 -6.83 7.99
N ARG A 131 -1.77 -7.62 8.87
CA ARG A 131 -3.23 -7.71 8.97
C ARG A 131 -3.86 -6.39 9.43
N ARG A 132 -3.09 -5.49 10.04
CA ARG A 132 -3.55 -4.16 10.45
C ARG A 132 -3.03 -3.06 9.54
N CYS A 133 -1.95 -3.29 8.79
CA CYS A 133 -1.33 -2.30 7.92
C CYS A 133 -2.27 -1.88 6.77
N VAL A 134 -2.59 -0.59 6.68
CA VAL A 134 -3.44 -0.04 5.59
C VAL A 134 -2.87 -0.35 4.21
N SER A 135 -1.54 -0.34 4.05
CA SER A 135 -0.90 -0.68 2.77
C SER A 135 -1.21 -2.12 2.35
N TYR A 136 -1.00 -3.08 3.25
CA TYR A 136 -1.36 -4.49 3.00
C TYR A 136 -2.86 -4.65 2.74
N GLN A 137 -3.70 -4.03 3.57
CA GLN A 137 -5.17 -4.13 3.45
C GLN A 137 -5.67 -3.63 2.10
N THR A 138 -5.09 -2.55 1.58
CA THR A 138 -5.54 -1.93 0.32
C THR A 138 -4.90 -2.54 -0.93
N ILE A 139 -3.84 -3.34 -0.82
CA ILE A 139 -3.10 -3.90 -1.98
C ILE A 139 -3.16 -5.43 -2.01
N GLU A 140 -2.69 -6.07 -0.94
CA GLU A 140 -2.44 -7.51 -0.88
C GLU A 140 -3.65 -8.30 -0.39
N ASN A 141 -4.39 -7.78 0.61
CA ASN A 141 -5.58 -8.46 1.08
C ASN A 141 -6.58 -8.63 -0.08
N LYS A 142 -6.95 -9.86 -0.40
CA LYS A 142 -7.95 -10.19 -1.45
C LYS A 142 -9.35 -10.43 -0.89
N GLY A 143 -9.49 -10.46 0.44
CA GLY A 143 -10.75 -10.66 1.15
C GLY A 143 -11.29 -9.37 1.75
N ILE A 144 -12.21 -9.57 2.71
CA ILE A 144 -12.90 -8.49 3.41
C ILE A 144 -11.94 -7.77 4.35
N ILE A 145 -12.00 -6.44 4.36
CA ILE A 145 -11.24 -5.63 5.32
C ILE A 145 -12.02 -5.61 6.65
N PRO A 146 -11.40 -5.99 7.78
CA PRO A 146 -12.04 -5.98 9.10
C PRO A 146 -12.64 -4.62 9.45
N ARG A 147 -13.82 -4.61 10.09
CA ARG A 147 -14.63 -3.40 10.35
C ARG A 147 -13.87 -2.36 11.15
N GLU A 148 -13.14 -2.80 12.16
CA GLU A 148 -12.35 -1.99 13.07
C GLU A 148 -11.20 -1.24 12.38
N LEU A 149 -10.77 -1.68 11.19
CA LEU A 149 -9.72 -1.01 10.42
C LEU A 149 -10.27 0.03 9.43
N ARG A 150 -11.55 -0.07 9.04
CA ARG A 150 -12.13 0.71 7.93
C ARG A 150 -12.08 2.21 8.17
N ALA A 151 -12.33 2.66 9.41
CA ALA A 151 -12.22 4.07 9.77
C ALA A 151 -10.77 4.59 9.65
N GLY A 152 -9.79 3.80 10.12
CA GLY A 152 -8.36 4.14 10.06
C GLY A 152 -7.79 4.19 8.63
N ILE A 153 -8.41 3.52 7.67
CA ILE A 153 -8.04 3.66 6.25
C ILE A 153 -8.21 5.12 5.80
N GLY A 154 -9.23 5.82 6.29
CA GLY A 154 -9.54 7.19 5.91
C GLY A 154 -9.79 7.30 4.41
N GLN A 155 -9.07 8.20 3.75
CA GLN A 155 -9.21 8.44 2.31
C GLN A 155 -8.23 7.64 1.43
N ARG A 156 -7.44 6.74 2.03
CA ARG A 156 -6.34 6.03 1.36
C ARG A 156 -6.88 4.86 0.54
N ILE A 157 -6.87 4.98 -0.78
CA ILE A 157 -7.49 4.02 -1.67
C ILE A 157 -6.55 2.92 -2.16
N TYR A 158 -5.24 3.18 -2.15
CA TYR A 158 -4.20 2.23 -2.53
C TYR A 158 -2.89 2.60 -1.83
N GLY A 159 -2.39 1.72 -0.97
CA GLY A 159 -1.18 1.95 -0.18
C GLY A 159 -1.38 2.95 0.97
N CYS A 160 -0.34 3.14 1.77
CA CYS A 160 -0.32 4.11 2.86
C CYS A 160 1.09 4.62 3.12
N ASP A 161 1.26 5.95 3.06
CA ASP A 161 2.56 6.60 3.22
C ASP A 161 2.76 7.25 4.58
N VAL A 162 1.80 7.16 5.50
CA VAL A 162 1.81 7.94 6.77
C VAL A 162 3.09 7.70 7.57
N CYS A 163 3.53 6.45 7.71
CA CYS A 163 4.74 6.11 8.45
C CYS A 163 6.04 6.56 7.73
N LEU A 164 5.96 6.83 6.42
CA LEU A 164 7.04 7.43 5.65
C LEU A 164 7.03 8.95 5.84
N GLU A 165 5.88 9.60 5.63
CA GLU A 165 5.72 11.05 5.63
C GLU A 165 6.14 11.71 6.95
N VAL A 166 5.78 11.10 8.09
CA VAL A 166 6.13 11.63 9.42
C VAL A 166 7.59 11.39 9.82
N CYS A 167 8.35 10.61 9.03
CA CYS A 167 9.72 10.26 9.35
C CYS A 167 10.65 11.49 9.24
N PRO A 168 11.36 11.89 10.32
CA PRO A 168 12.18 13.09 10.32
C PRO A 168 13.39 12.99 9.38
N TRP A 169 13.81 11.77 9.00
CA TRP A 169 14.91 11.55 8.06
C TRP A 169 14.59 12.02 6.64
N ASN A 170 13.32 12.25 6.30
CA ASN A 170 12.93 12.77 4.99
C ASN A 170 13.26 14.26 4.77
N ARG A 171 13.70 14.97 5.81
CA ARG A 171 14.30 16.31 5.64
C ARG A 171 15.58 16.26 4.79
N PHE A 172 16.26 15.12 4.78
CA PHE A 172 17.48 14.89 4.01
C PHE A 172 17.20 14.34 2.60
N ALA A 173 15.97 13.93 2.31
CA ALA A 173 15.56 13.32 1.05
C ALA A 173 15.34 14.35 -0.08
N GLN A 174 16.32 15.22 -0.37
CA GLN A 174 16.17 16.22 -1.44
C GLN A 174 16.07 15.54 -2.82
N ALA A 175 16.96 14.60 -3.14
CA ALA A 175 16.98 13.88 -4.41
C ALA A 175 15.79 12.91 -4.61
N GLY A 176 15.31 12.27 -3.53
CA GLY A 176 14.14 11.37 -3.60
C GLY A 176 12.84 12.10 -3.96
N ARG A 177 12.76 13.41 -3.70
CA ARG A 177 11.60 14.24 -4.08
C ARG A 177 11.54 14.50 -5.58
N GLU A 178 12.67 14.59 -6.27
CA GLU A 178 12.73 14.92 -7.70
C GLU A 178 12.21 13.77 -8.58
N VAL A 179 12.48 12.51 -8.20
CA VAL A 179 11.94 11.31 -8.88
C VAL A 179 10.41 11.23 -8.76
N LEU A 180 9.83 11.78 -7.68
CA LEU A 180 8.38 11.82 -7.44
C LEU A 180 7.66 12.94 -8.23
N LEU A 181 8.36 13.78 -9.00
CA LEU A 181 7.76 14.92 -9.72
C LEU A 181 7.08 14.55 -11.05
N VAL A 182 7.22 13.31 -11.53
CA VAL A 182 6.56 12.83 -12.76
C VAL A 182 5.36 11.94 -12.40
N ALA A 183 4.50 12.40 -11.50
CA ALA A 183 3.24 11.71 -11.19
C ALA A 183 2.28 11.85 -12.37
N ARG A 184 1.60 10.77 -12.75
CA ARG A 184 0.47 10.80 -13.70
C ARG A 184 -0.69 11.55 -13.05
N ARG A 185 -0.76 12.86 -13.29
CA ARG A 185 -1.77 13.77 -12.71
C ARG A 185 -3.19 13.28 -12.92
N GLU A 186 -3.45 12.61 -14.04
CA GLU A 186 -4.72 11.96 -14.37
C GLU A 186 -5.17 10.93 -13.33
N LEU A 187 -4.26 10.15 -12.73
CA LEU A 187 -4.60 9.17 -11.70
C LEU A 187 -4.92 9.85 -10.36
N ALA A 188 -4.18 10.91 -10.04
CA ALA A 188 -4.40 11.69 -8.82
C ALA A 188 -5.74 12.44 -8.85
N GLY A 189 -6.26 12.76 -10.04
CA GLY A 189 -7.50 13.50 -10.23
C GLY A 189 -8.78 12.67 -10.15
N LEU A 190 -8.71 11.33 -10.16
CA LEU A 190 -9.91 10.47 -10.13
C LEU A 190 -10.70 10.65 -8.83
N THR A 191 -11.97 11.02 -8.98
CA THR A 191 -12.91 11.13 -7.88
C THR A 191 -13.36 9.74 -7.41
N VAL A 192 -13.83 9.65 -6.16
CA VAL A 192 -14.36 8.38 -5.64
C VAL A 192 -15.57 7.91 -6.43
N ARG A 193 -16.41 8.83 -6.90
CA ARG A 193 -17.55 8.53 -7.77
C ARG A 193 -17.11 7.84 -9.07
N GLU A 194 -16.11 8.41 -9.75
CA GLU A 194 -15.57 7.81 -10.98
C GLU A 194 -14.99 6.42 -10.72
N ILE A 195 -14.32 6.24 -9.58
CA ILE A 195 -13.74 4.94 -9.21
C ILE A 195 -14.83 3.90 -8.93
N LEU A 196 -15.91 4.27 -8.22
CA LEU A 196 -17.05 3.38 -7.96
C LEU A 196 -17.77 2.95 -9.26
N ALA A 197 -17.65 3.74 -10.33
CA ALA A 197 -18.25 3.48 -11.63
C ALA A 197 -17.31 2.74 -12.62
N LEU A 198 -16.10 2.33 -12.19
CA LEU A 198 -15.15 1.69 -13.09
C LEU A 198 -15.65 0.33 -13.59
N THR A 199 -15.53 0.14 -14.91
CA THR A 199 -15.70 -1.16 -15.56
C THR A 199 -14.35 -1.89 -15.68
N PRO A 200 -14.33 -3.22 -15.92
CA PRO A 200 -13.08 -3.95 -16.17
C PRO A 200 -12.23 -3.36 -17.30
N VAL A 201 -12.89 -2.92 -18.38
CA VAL A 201 -12.24 -2.29 -19.55
C VAL A 201 -11.60 -0.96 -19.14
N ARG A 202 -12.37 -0.08 -18.48
CA ARG A 202 -11.86 1.23 -18.07
C ARG A 202 -10.76 1.12 -17.03
N PHE A 203 -10.87 0.18 -16.09
CA PHE A 203 -9.81 -0.11 -15.12
C PHE A 203 -8.50 -0.52 -15.80
N ALA A 204 -8.57 -1.43 -16.77
CA ALA A 204 -7.40 -1.90 -17.50
C ALA A 204 -6.72 -0.79 -18.32
N GLU A 205 -7.52 0.11 -18.89
CA GLU A 205 -7.05 1.27 -19.65
C GLU A 205 -6.39 2.31 -18.74
N VAL A 206 -7.09 2.78 -17.71
CA VAL A 206 -6.66 3.86 -16.82
C VAL A 206 -5.40 3.48 -16.03
N PHE A 207 -5.36 2.28 -15.47
CA PHE A 207 -4.26 1.86 -14.61
C PHE A 207 -3.17 1.08 -15.36
N ARG A 208 -3.11 1.19 -16.68
CA ARG A 208 -2.10 0.52 -17.52
C ARG A 208 -0.68 0.97 -17.15
N LYS A 209 0.22 0.00 -16.98
CA LYS A 209 1.63 0.20 -16.58
C LYS A 209 1.78 0.90 -15.22
N THR A 210 0.86 0.63 -14.30
CA THR A 210 0.93 1.11 -12.92
C THR A 210 0.87 -0.10 -11.98
N PRO A 211 1.47 -0.01 -10.77
CA PRO A 211 1.39 -1.10 -9.80
C PRO A 211 -0.04 -1.31 -9.28
N ILE A 212 -0.96 -0.36 -9.52
CA ILE A 212 -2.36 -0.43 -9.10
C ILE A 212 -3.07 -1.65 -9.69
N LYS A 213 -2.65 -2.17 -10.85
CA LYS A 213 -3.23 -3.40 -11.41
C LYS A 213 -3.17 -4.60 -10.44
N ARG A 214 -2.22 -4.61 -9.49
CA ARG A 214 -2.07 -5.65 -8.46
C ARG A 214 -3.30 -5.81 -7.57
N VAL A 215 -4.06 -4.75 -7.29
CA VAL A 215 -5.27 -4.83 -6.46
C VAL A 215 -6.46 -5.46 -7.20
N LYS A 216 -6.48 -5.38 -8.54
CA LYS A 216 -7.61 -5.71 -9.42
C LYS A 216 -8.84 -4.82 -9.16
N LEU A 217 -9.80 -4.80 -10.09
CA LEU A 217 -10.97 -3.94 -10.01
C LEU A 217 -11.79 -4.19 -8.73
N GLY A 218 -12.12 -5.45 -8.41
CA GLY A 218 -12.92 -5.76 -7.22
C GLY A 218 -12.29 -5.28 -5.91
N GLY A 219 -10.96 -5.38 -5.78
CA GLY A 219 -10.25 -4.85 -4.61
C GLY A 219 -10.19 -3.32 -4.59
N LEU A 220 -10.09 -2.66 -5.76
CA LEU A 220 -10.16 -1.20 -5.84
C LEU A 220 -11.56 -0.68 -5.48
N LEU A 221 -12.63 -1.31 -5.99
CA LEU A 221 -14.02 -0.97 -5.65
C LEU A 221 -14.30 -1.17 -4.16
N ARG A 222 -13.80 -2.28 -3.58
CA ARG A 222 -13.82 -2.51 -2.13
C ARG A 222 -13.19 -1.35 -1.36
N ASN A 223 -11.99 -0.91 -1.76
CA ASN A 223 -11.31 0.22 -1.12
C ASN A 223 -12.09 1.52 -1.32
N ALA A 224 -12.65 1.73 -2.52
CA ALA A 224 -13.45 2.91 -2.86
C ALA A 224 -14.72 3.01 -1.99
N CYS A 225 -15.38 1.89 -1.70
CA CYS A 225 -16.52 1.88 -0.79
C CYS A 225 -16.12 2.33 0.62
N ILE A 226 -14.99 1.83 1.15
CA ILE A 226 -14.48 2.26 2.45
C ILE A 226 -14.17 3.76 2.47
N VAL A 227 -13.46 4.24 1.45
CA VAL A 227 -13.12 5.66 1.30
C VAL A 227 -14.40 6.51 1.20
N ALA A 228 -15.40 6.09 0.43
CA ALA A 228 -16.69 6.78 0.31
C ALA A 228 -17.37 6.92 1.67
N GLY A 229 -17.45 5.83 2.45
CA GLY A 229 -18.01 5.86 3.80
C GLY A 229 -17.26 6.80 4.76
N ASN A 230 -15.94 6.91 4.61
CA ASN A 230 -15.12 7.80 5.44
C ASN A 230 -15.16 9.28 5.03
N LEU A 231 -15.54 9.59 3.78
CA LEU A 231 -15.59 10.97 3.29
C LEU A 231 -16.79 11.77 3.81
N GLY A 232 -17.87 11.11 4.22
CA GLY A 232 -19.09 11.79 4.63
C GLY A 232 -19.88 12.44 3.47
N ASP A 233 -19.49 12.19 2.22
CA ASP A 233 -20.17 12.74 1.04
C ASP A 233 -21.46 11.96 0.73
N MET A 234 -22.59 12.54 1.12
CA MET A 234 -23.92 11.98 0.92
C MET A 234 -24.29 11.77 -0.55
N SER A 235 -23.62 12.44 -1.49
CA SER A 235 -23.87 12.24 -2.93
C SER A 235 -23.50 10.82 -3.36
N LEU A 236 -22.60 10.15 -2.64
CA LEU A 236 -22.11 8.81 -2.94
C LEU A 236 -23.09 7.70 -2.53
N ILE A 237 -24.19 8.01 -1.84
CA ILE A 237 -25.15 7.00 -1.39
C ILE A 237 -25.77 6.23 -2.56
N GLU A 238 -26.22 6.92 -3.61
CA GLU A 238 -26.86 6.28 -4.77
C GLU A 238 -25.95 5.24 -5.46
N PRO A 239 -24.70 5.56 -5.86
CA PRO A 239 -23.85 4.54 -6.47
C PRO A 239 -23.48 3.41 -5.50
N LEU A 240 -23.35 3.70 -4.19
CA LEU A 240 -23.08 2.67 -3.19
C LEU A 240 -24.28 1.72 -3.00
N VAL A 241 -25.52 2.21 -3.03
CA VAL A 241 -26.73 1.37 -2.98
C VAL A 241 -26.80 0.47 -4.21
N GLY A 242 -26.46 1.00 -5.39
CA GLY A 242 -26.35 0.21 -6.62
C GLY A 242 -25.34 -0.94 -6.48
N LEU A 243 -24.14 -0.64 -5.98
CA LEU A 243 -23.12 -1.67 -5.73
C LEU A 243 -23.57 -2.69 -4.68
N ALA A 244 -24.16 -2.24 -3.56
CA ALA A 244 -24.61 -3.10 -2.47
C ALA A 244 -25.71 -4.08 -2.91
N SER A 245 -26.54 -3.68 -3.87
CA SER A 245 -27.71 -4.47 -4.28
C SER A 245 -27.43 -5.42 -5.45
N ALA A 246 -26.54 -5.05 -6.38
CA ALA A 246 -26.45 -5.72 -7.68
C ALA A 246 -25.03 -6.13 -8.10
N HIS A 247 -23.97 -5.70 -7.40
CA HIS A 247 -22.62 -6.05 -7.84
C HIS A 247 -22.36 -7.56 -7.70
N GLU A 248 -21.76 -8.19 -8.72
CA GLU A 248 -21.56 -9.64 -8.77
C GLU A 248 -20.70 -10.17 -7.61
N LEU A 249 -19.65 -9.42 -7.23
CA LEU A 249 -18.75 -9.78 -6.14
C LEU A 249 -19.33 -9.44 -4.77
N ALA A 250 -19.56 -10.47 -3.94
CA ALA A 250 -19.91 -10.30 -2.53
C ALA A 250 -18.92 -9.40 -1.78
N LEU A 251 -17.62 -9.50 -2.12
CA LEU A 251 -16.57 -8.62 -1.60
C LEU A 251 -16.92 -7.14 -1.72
N VAL A 252 -17.44 -6.71 -2.87
CA VAL A 252 -17.82 -5.30 -3.09
C VAL A 252 -19.10 -4.98 -2.33
N ARG A 253 -20.11 -5.87 -2.41
CA ARG A 253 -21.40 -5.68 -1.72
C ARG A 253 -21.24 -5.47 -0.21
N VAL A 254 -20.41 -6.29 0.45
CA VAL A 254 -20.08 -6.11 1.89
C VAL A 254 -19.63 -4.68 2.19
N HIS A 255 -18.69 -4.15 1.43
CA HIS A 255 -18.12 -2.83 1.76
C HIS A 255 -19.05 -1.70 1.35
N ALA A 256 -19.86 -1.89 0.31
CA ALA A 256 -20.90 -0.96 -0.09
C ALA A 256 -22.00 -0.85 0.97
N VAL A 257 -22.49 -1.98 1.53
CA VAL A 257 -23.44 -2.00 2.66
C VAL A 257 -22.89 -1.20 3.84
N TRP A 258 -21.64 -1.46 4.23
CA TRP A 258 -20.99 -0.71 5.31
C TRP A 258 -20.93 0.79 5.01
N ALA A 259 -20.57 1.17 3.79
CA ALA A 259 -20.43 2.57 3.40
C ALA A 259 -21.78 3.31 3.43
N VAL A 260 -22.86 2.70 2.91
CA VAL A 260 -24.21 3.26 2.99
C VAL A 260 -24.65 3.43 4.44
N ARG A 261 -24.44 2.42 5.28
CA ARG A 261 -24.77 2.49 6.72
C ARG A 261 -23.99 3.59 7.43
N LYS A 262 -22.70 3.74 7.11
CA LYS A 262 -21.83 4.78 7.67
C LYS A 262 -22.28 6.20 7.28
N LEU A 263 -22.72 6.41 6.04
CA LEU A 263 -23.14 7.72 5.53
C LEU A 263 -24.58 8.08 5.94
N ALA A 264 -25.52 7.16 5.75
CA ALA A 264 -26.95 7.42 5.89
C ALA A 264 -27.46 7.26 7.34
N GLY A 265 -26.71 6.58 8.20
CA GLY A 265 -27.19 6.12 9.50
C GLY A 265 -28.17 4.94 9.38
N GLU A 266 -28.41 4.22 10.47
CA GLU A 266 -29.10 2.93 10.46
C GLU A 266 -30.50 2.96 9.85
N ALA A 267 -31.35 3.89 10.32
CA ALA A 267 -32.75 3.94 9.90
C ALA A 267 -32.88 4.18 8.39
N ARG A 268 -32.14 5.15 7.85
CA ARG A 268 -32.15 5.47 6.42
C ARG A 268 -31.47 4.38 5.60
N ALA A 269 -30.35 3.82 6.06
CA ALA A 269 -29.66 2.75 5.37
C ALA A 269 -30.51 1.47 5.27
N SER A 270 -31.27 1.13 6.31
CA SER A 270 -32.19 -0.01 6.31
C SER A 270 -33.24 0.13 5.20
N ALA A 271 -33.85 1.31 5.06
CA ALA A 271 -34.79 1.59 3.97
C ALA A 271 -34.12 1.52 2.58
N LEU A 272 -32.95 2.16 2.42
CA LEU A 272 -32.22 2.20 1.15
C LEU A 272 -31.75 0.82 0.66
N LEU A 273 -31.41 -0.06 1.59
CA LEU A 273 -30.85 -1.37 1.29
C LEU A 273 -31.88 -2.51 1.40
N GLN A 274 -33.15 -2.22 1.69
CA GLN A 274 -34.18 -3.22 1.96
C GLN A 274 -34.28 -4.27 0.86
N SER A 275 -34.32 -3.85 -0.40
CA SER A 275 -34.40 -4.75 -1.55
C SER A 275 -33.15 -5.61 -1.69
N GLY A 276 -31.96 -5.02 -1.55
CA GLY A 276 -30.69 -5.75 -1.61
C GLY A 276 -30.56 -6.77 -0.48
N ARG A 277 -30.97 -6.41 0.74
CA ARG A 277 -31.00 -7.30 1.89
C ARG A 277 -31.93 -8.49 1.70
N ALA A 278 -33.11 -8.29 1.11
CA ALA A 278 -34.10 -9.35 0.89
C ALA A 278 -33.63 -10.39 -0.14
N ALA A 279 -32.86 -9.96 -1.15
CA ALA A 279 -32.34 -10.82 -2.21
C ALA A 279 -30.97 -11.47 -1.88
N GLU A 280 -30.27 -10.99 -0.84
CA GLU A 280 -28.92 -11.44 -0.51
C GLU A 280 -28.90 -12.86 0.11
N THR A 281 -27.95 -13.67 -0.35
CA THR A 281 -27.73 -15.04 0.13
C THR A 281 -26.31 -15.28 0.64
N ASP A 282 -25.36 -14.39 0.31
CA ASP A 282 -23.99 -14.49 0.77
C ASP A 282 -23.88 -14.19 2.27
N ALA A 283 -23.38 -15.17 3.03
CA ALA A 283 -23.28 -15.09 4.48
C ALA A 283 -22.44 -13.89 4.97
N SER A 284 -21.43 -13.48 4.23
CA SER A 284 -20.56 -12.36 4.62
C SER A 284 -21.25 -11.01 4.46
N VAL A 285 -22.09 -10.86 3.43
CA VAL A 285 -22.91 -9.66 3.22
C VAL A 285 -24.06 -9.61 4.23
N LEU A 286 -24.72 -10.75 4.48
CA LEU A 286 -25.73 -10.87 5.53
C LEU A 286 -25.19 -10.51 6.92
N ALA A 287 -23.96 -10.94 7.24
CA ALA A 287 -23.28 -10.55 8.47
C ALA A 287 -23.00 -9.04 8.53
N GLU A 288 -22.76 -8.37 7.39
CA GLU A 288 -22.60 -6.92 7.35
C GLU A 288 -23.91 -6.17 7.56
N TYR A 289 -25.04 -6.69 7.08
CA TYR A 289 -26.34 -6.12 7.41
C TYR A 289 -26.69 -6.23 8.89
N ALA A 290 -26.33 -7.35 9.53
CA ALA A 290 -26.64 -7.63 10.93
C ALA A 290 -25.66 -7.00 11.94
N ALA A 291 -24.46 -6.60 11.50
CA ALA A 291 -23.45 -6.04 12.39
C ALA A 291 -23.93 -4.73 13.03
N GLU A 292 -23.57 -4.46 14.28
CA GLU A 292 -23.76 -3.12 14.85
C GLU A 292 -22.78 -2.12 14.20
N LEU A 293 -23.22 -0.90 13.91
CA LEU A 293 -22.29 0.15 13.50
C LEU A 293 -21.37 0.48 14.68
N VAL A 294 -20.13 -0.02 14.61
CA VAL A 294 -19.07 0.41 15.53
C VAL A 294 -18.83 1.90 15.28
N THR A 295 -19.28 2.73 16.21
CA THR A 295 -18.94 4.15 16.24
C THR A 295 -17.53 4.22 16.79
N PRO A 296 -16.54 4.78 16.07
CA PRO A 296 -15.20 4.93 16.64
C PRO A 296 -15.32 5.77 17.89
N GLY A 297 -14.82 5.26 19.03
CA GLY A 297 -14.69 6.03 20.25
C GLY A 297 -13.89 7.30 20.00
N LEU A 298 -14.39 8.41 20.56
CA LEU A 298 -13.72 9.71 20.65
C LEU A 298 -12.28 9.57 21.18
#